data_AF-A0A4Z2B243-F1
#
_entry.id   AF-A0A4Z2B243-F1
#
_cell.length_a   1.000
_cell.length_b   1.000
_cell.length_c   1.000
_cell.angle_alpha   90.00
_cell.angle_beta   90.00
_cell.angle_gamma   90.00
#
_symmetry.space_group_name_H-M   'P 1'
#
loop_
_entity.id
_entity.type
_entity.pdbx_description
1 polymer ?
#
loop_
_entity_poly.entity_id
_entity_poly.type
_entity_poly.pdbx_seq_one_letter_code
_entity_poly.pdbx_strand_id
1 'polypeptide(L)'
;MEEEQNSLGSIFNPDPGGADTTQDALCDPSPEEIISRQLSEQSRFAYAALCGISLGQLFTGPENSIFREQYLQDLVGWLALDESVMPVMGAFLSGLGFEGSDTFLSILQAEPLLAAGSTPIVKDLVSFSVKDGQYDARARVLIRHVSCLLRVCSQQLEEFEQTLVEKLGEGGEESEEESSRRRRKERGRKLRRYLLIGLATVGGGTVIGVTGGLAAPLVAAGATAVLGAGGAAALGSATGIAIMASLFGAAGAGLTGYKMNKCVGAIEEFEFLPLSPGKHLHLTIAVTGWLCSGKYSSFQAPWVSLGECGEQYCLVWESRFLRDLGSAMASLLDGLVSIVAQEALKYTVLSGIVAALTWPASLLAAASVIDNPWCVCLNRSAEVGKHLAQVLRSRQQGKRPVSLIGFSLGARVIYYCLQELANDQGSEGVVEDVVLLGAPVDGSEKAWEKMTRVVAGKIVNGYCRGDWLLGFLYRSSAAQLSVAGLQPVAIQNRRIINVDLSSVVNGHLDYMRQMDTILVAVGVPTKEVPGASFALHQACNSCEGD
;
A
#
# COMPACT_ATOMS: atom_id res chain seq x y z
N MET A 1 -76.99 31.23 38.53
CA MET A 1 -75.93 30.80 37.60
C MET A 1 -75.41 29.51 38.19
N GLU A 2 -75.94 28.43 37.62
CA GLU A 2 -75.99 27.03 38.09
C GLU A 2 -74.60 26.50 38.50
N GLU A 3 -74.45 26.08 39.77
CA GLU A 3 -74.71 24.74 40.36
C GLU A 3 -73.57 23.75 40.05
N GLU A 4 -72.68 23.48 41.02
CA GLU A 4 -72.76 22.42 42.06
C GLU A 4 -72.05 21.13 41.57
N GLN A 5 -71.35 20.30 42.35
CA GLN A 5 -71.15 20.07 43.79
C GLN A 5 -69.91 19.13 43.88
N ASN A 6 -69.00 19.30 44.86
CA ASN A 6 -68.82 18.44 46.06
C ASN A 6 -68.53 16.93 45.78
N SER A 7 -67.68 16.20 46.51
CA SER A 7 -67.30 16.25 47.92
C SER A 7 -66.18 15.24 48.25
N LEU A 8 -65.34 15.59 49.25
CA LEU A 8 -64.84 14.82 50.42
C LEU A 8 -64.39 13.35 50.26
N GLY A 9 -63.37 12.82 50.93
CA GLY A 9 -62.55 13.20 52.10
C GLY A 9 -61.83 11.91 52.55
N SER A 10 -60.51 11.88 52.79
CA SER A 10 -59.77 12.22 54.02
C SER A 10 -59.33 10.99 54.86
N ILE A 11 -58.15 11.14 55.50
CA ILE A 11 -57.59 10.44 56.71
C ILE A 11 -56.44 9.45 56.38
N PHE A 12 -55.15 9.83 56.46
CA PHE A 12 -54.21 10.05 57.60
C PHE A 12 -53.34 8.81 58.00
N ASN A 13 -52.07 8.80 57.53
CA ASN A 13 -50.72 8.47 58.10
C ASN A 13 -50.54 7.51 59.31
N PRO A 14 -49.36 6.80 59.48
CA PRO A 14 -47.98 7.35 59.33
C PRO A 14 -46.80 6.43 58.87
N ASP A 15 -45.71 7.07 58.37
CA ASP A 15 -44.22 6.80 58.30
C ASP A 15 -43.61 5.36 58.25
N PRO A 16 -42.31 5.12 57.85
CA PRO A 16 -41.29 5.92 57.14
C PRO A 16 -40.52 5.16 56.01
N GLY A 17 -39.74 5.86 55.18
CA GLY A 17 -38.52 5.34 54.54
C GLY A 17 -38.57 4.83 53.07
N GLY A 18 -37.50 5.11 52.33
CA GLY A 18 -37.05 4.34 51.16
C GLY A 18 -37.32 4.95 49.78
N ALA A 19 -36.25 5.11 49.01
CA ALA A 19 -36.21 5.58 47.62
C ALA A 19 -36.97 4.66 46.65
N ASP A 20 -37.53 5.22 45.57
CA ASP A 20 -37.20 4.76 44.23
C ASP A 20 -37.64 5.74 43.14
N THR A 21 -36.71 5.97 42.24
CA THR A 21 -36.76 6.79 41.03
C THR A 21 -37.79 6.27 40.02
N THR A 22 -38.74 7.09 39.63
CA THR A 22 -39.50 6.91 38.38
C THR A 22 -38.60 7.28 37.20
N GLN A 23 -38.04 6.24 36.57
CA GLN A 23 -37.53 6.31 35.21
C GLN A 23 -38.71 6.55 34.25
N ASP A 24 -38.88 7.79 33.82
CA ASP A 24 -39.65 8.08 32.62
C ASP A 24 -38.89 7.52 31.41
N ALA A 25 -39.59 6.64 30.69
CA ALA A 25 -39.18 6.02 29.46
C ALA A 25 -38.87 7.07 28.39
N LEU A 26 -37.60 7.42 28.26
CA LEU A 26 -37.05 8.15 27.13
C LEU A 26 -36.81 7.16 26.01
N CYS A 27 -37.50 7.39 24.89
CA CYS A 27 -37.38 6.64 23.64
C CYS A 27 -35.91 6.35 23.30
N ASP A 28 -35.58 5.06 23.24
CA ASP A 28 -34.33 4.56 22.65
C ASP A 28 -34.20 5.08 21.21
N PRO A 29 -33.12 5.79 20.86
CA PRO A 29 -32.83 6.10 19.47
C PRO A 29 -32.37 4.83 18.74
N SER A 30 -32.96 4.56 17.57
CA SER A 30 -32.80 3.34 16.76
C SER A 30 -31.36 3.13 16.22
N PRO A 31 -30.90 1.86 16.11
CA PRO A 31 -29.61 1.50 15.54
C PRO A 31 -29.64 1.69 14.01
N GLU A 32 -28.80 2.55 13.46
CA GLU A 32 -28.47 2.53 12.02
C GLU A 32 -27.30 1.55 11.82
N GLU A 33 -27.52 0.57 10.94
CA GLU A 33 -27.09 -0.82 11.14
C GLU A 33 -25.77 -1.20 10.47
N ILE A 34 -24.98 -2.01 11.18
CA ILE A 34 -23.94 -2.86 10.57
C ILE A 34 -24.66 -3.78 9.57
N ILE A 35 -24.54 -3.51 8.28
CA ILE A 35 -25.27 -4.23 7.23
C ILE A 35 -25.04 -5.74 7.37
N SER A 36 -23.82 -6.15 7.71
CA SER A 36 -23.50 -7.57 7.91
C SER A 36 -24.32 -8.25 9.00
N ARG A 37 -24.89 -7.54 9.98
CA ARG A 37 -25.80 -8.10 11.00
C ARG A 37 -27.26 -8.13 10.57
N GLN A 38 -27.62 -7.37 9.53
CA GLN A 38 -28.95 -7.39 8.93
C GLN A 38 -29.09 -8.44 7.83
N LEU A 39 -27.97 -8.87 7.25
CA LEU A 39 -27.94 -9.95 6.27
C LEU A 39 -28.54 -11.23 6.88
N SER A 40 -29.25 -11.98 6.04
CA SER A 40 -29.71 -13.33 6.41
C SER A 40 -28.52 -14.22 6.80
N GLU A 41 -28.74 -15.22 7.64
CA GLU A 41 -27.69 -16.17 8.05
C GLU A 41 -27.02 -16.85 6.86
N GLN A 42 -27.79 -17.17 5.81
CA GLN A 42 -27.30 -17.74 4.55
C GLN A 42 -26.35 -16.77 3.83
N SER A 43 -26.71 -15.49 3.74
CA SER A 43 -25.87 -14.45 3.14
C SER A 43 -24.61 -14.17 3.97
N ARG A 44 -24.70 -14.18 5.31
CA ARG A 44 -23.52 -14.06 6.19
C ARG A 44 -22.55 -15.21 6.00
N PHE A 45 -23.07 -16.45 5.90
CA PHE A 45 -22.26 -17.62 5.60
C PHE A 45 -21.62 -17.52 4.21
N ALA A 46 -22.39 -17.16 3.18
CA ALA A 46 -21.89 -17.01 1.81
C ALA A 46 -20.80 -15.93 1.70
N TYR A 47 -20.95 -14.83 2.43
CA TYR A 47 -19.95 -13.78 2.54
C TYR A 47 -18.64 -14.30 3.17
N ALA A 48 -18.72 -14.95 4.34
CA ALA A 48 -17.56 -15.56 4.99
C ALA A 48 -16.87 -16.60 4.09
N ALA A 49 -17.66 -17.45 3.43
CA ALA A 49 -17.17 -18.49 2.53
C ALA A 49 -16.45 -17.90 1.31
N LEU A 50 -17.01 -16.86 0.69
CA LEU A 50 -16.38 -16.16 -0.44
C LEU A 50 -15.03 -15.56 -0.04
N CYS A 51 -14.94 -14.93 1.14
CA CYS A 51 -13.69 -14.43 1.69
C CYS A 51 -12.70 -15.56 2.01
N GLY A 52 -13.16 -16.67 2.60
CA GLY A 52 -12.33 -17.83 2.91
C GLY A 52 -11.71 -18.49 1.68
N ILE A 53 -12.50 -18.72 0.64
CA ILE A 53 -12.00 -19.24 -0.65
C ILE A 53 -10.99 -18.26 -1.26
N SER A 54 -11.34 -16.97 -1.30
CA SER A 54 -10.47 -15.93 -1.86
C SER A 54 -9.13 -15.84 -1.13
N LEU A 55 -9.12 -15.88 0.20
CA LEU A 55 -7.90 -15.93 1.03
C LEU A 55 -7.05 -17.17 0.72
N GLY A 56 -7.68 -18.34 0.61
CA GLY A 56 -7.03 -19.59 0.27
C GLY A 56 -6.33 -19.55 -1.08
N GLN A 57 -6.97 -18.90 -2.07
CA GLN A 57 -6.39 -18.71 -3.40
C GLN A 57 -5.26 -17.68 -3.42
N LEU A 58 -5.51 -16.48 -2.89
CA LEU A 58 -4.60 -15.34 -3.02
C LEU A 58 -3.29 -15.57 -2.27
N PHE A 59 -3.34 -16.20 -1.10
CA PHE A 59 -2.22 -16.26 -0.17
C PHE A 59 -1.83 -17.70 0.20
N THR A 60 -1.50 -18.53 -0.78
CA THR A 60 -1.16 -19.96 -0.57
C THR A 60 0.11 -20.21 0.23
N GLY A 61 1.04 -19.25 0.27
CA GLY A 61 2.34 -19.40 0.92
C GLY A 61 2.26 -19.62 2.44
N PRO A 62 3.20 -20.38 3.04
CA PRO A 62 3.23 -20.67 4.48
C PRO A 62 3.39 -19.41 5.33
N GLU A 63 4.03 -18.36 4.81
CA GLU A 63 4.16 -17.06 5.48
C GLU A 63 2.81 -16.37 5.77
N ASN A 64 1.74 -16.79 5.08
CA ASN A 64 0.41 -16.20 5.20
C ASN A 64 -0.58 -17.07 5.98
N SER A 65 -0.19 -18.25 6.49
CA SER A 65 -1.10 -19.14 7.23
C SER A 65 -1.74 -18.43 8.43
N ILE A 66 -0.91 -17.86 9.31
CA ILE A 66 -1.34 -17.16 10.52
C ILE A 66 -2.30 -16.01 10.18
N PHE A 67 -1.98 -15.24 9.14
CA PHE A 67 -2.82 -14.13 8.70
C PHE A 67 -4.19 -14.63 8.20
N ARG A 68 -4.21 -15.64 7.33
CA ARG A 68 -5.46 -16.18 6.75
C ARG A 68 -6.39 -16.76 7.81
N GLU A 69 -5.84 -17.54 8.73
CA GLU A 69 -6.60 -18.19 9.80
C GLU A 69 -7.19 -17.14 10.75
N GLN A 70 -6.36 -16.22 11.23
CA GLN A 70 -6.80 -15.16 12.14
C GLN A 70 -7.82 -14.23 11.48
N TYR A 71 -7.56 -13.79 10.25
CA TYR A 71 -8.45 -12.88 9.53
C TYR A 71 -9.83 -13.51 9.30
N LEU A 72 -9.88 -14.80 8.94
CA LEU A 72 -11.15 -15.49 8.73
C LEU A 72 -11.90 -15.74 10.04
N GLN A 73 -11.19 -16.11 11.11
CA GLN A 73 -11.80 -16.26 12.44
C GLN A 73 -12.40 -14.93 12.92
N ASP A 74 -11.65 -13.84 12.79
CA ASP A 74 -12.13 -12.51 13.15
C ASP A 74 -13.34 -12.07 12.30
N LEU A 75 -13.37 -12.46 11.02
CA LEU A 75 -14.48 -12.17 10.11
C LEU A 75 -15.74 -12.96 10.51
N VAL A 76 -15.61 -14.25 10.82
CA VAL A 76 -16.72 -15.09 11.32
C VAL A 76 -17.34 -14.47 12.58
N GLY A 77 -16.50 -14.00 13.51
CA GLY A 77 -16.94 -13.27 14.69
C GLY A 77 -17.59 -11.92 14.37
N TRP A 78 -17.04 -11.16 13.40
CA TRP A 78 -17.63 -9.90 12.93
C TRP A 78 -19.04 -10.08 12.36
N LEU A 79 -19.23 -11.14 11.57
CA LEU A 79 -20.50 -11.53 10.95
C LEU A 79 -21.46 -12.23 11.92
N ALA A 80 -21.09 -12.41 13.19
CA ALA A 80 -21.90 -13.09 14.21
C ALA A 80 -22.38 -14.49 13.76
N LEU A 81 -21.51 -15.23 13.08
CA LEU A 81 -21.73 -16.63 12.72
C LEU A 81 -21.33 -17.53 13.90
N ASP A 82 -21.96 -18.70 14.00
CA ASP A 82 -21.63 -19.69 15.03
C ASP A 82 -20.25 -20.32 14.78
N GLU A 83 -19.49 -20.59 15.84
CA GLU A 83 -18.15 -21.19 15.76
C GLU A 83 -18.15 -22.56 15.04
N SER A 84 -19.28 -23.27 15.00
CA SER A 84 -19.43 -24.53 14.26
C SER A 84 -19.17 -24.42 12.75
N VAL A 85 -19.18 -23.22 12.17
CA VAL A 85 -18.84 -23.01 10.75
C VAL A 85 -17.33 -23.08 10.50
N MET A 86 -16.49 -22.91 11.53
CA MET A 86 -15.03 -22.80 11.39
C MET A 86 -14.36 -24.00 10.70
N PRO A 87 -14.75 -25.27 10.93
CA PRO A 87 -14.20 -26.40 10.19
C PRO A 87 -14.44 -26.30 8.68
N VAL A 88 -15.61 -25.80 8.27
CA VAL A 88 -15.94 -25.58 6.85
C VAL A 88 -15.12 -24.41 6.29
N MET A 89 -15.00 -23.32 7.06
CA MET A 89 -14.16 -22.17 6.70
C MET A 89 -12.68 -22.55 6.55
N GLY A 90 -12.17 -23.44 7.41
CA GLY A 90 -10.83 -24.00 7.30
C GLY A 90 -10.62 -24.85 6.04
N ALA A 91 -11.65 -25.59 5.62
CA ALA A 91 -11.62 -26.32 4.34
C ALA A 91 -11.52 -25.34 3.15
N PHE A 92 -12.29 -24.25 3.17
CA PHE A 92 -12.23 -23.19 2.16
C PHE A 92 -10.85 -22.51 2.10
N LEU A 93 -10.27 -22.18 3.25
CA LEU A 93 -8.90 -21.64 3.34
C LEU A 93 -7.84 -22.58 2.76
N SER A 94 -8.07 -23.88 2.87
CA SER A 94 -7.18 -24.92 2.33
C SER A 94 -7.33 -25.12 0.82
N GLY A 95 -8.21 -24.35 0.17
CA GLY A 95 -8.46 -24.40 -1.28
C GLY A 95 -9.57 -25.35 -1.70
N LEU A 96 -10.31 -25.95 -0.76
CA LEU A 96 -11.50 -26.74 -1.08
C LEU A 96 -12.70 -25.80 -1.34
N GLY A 97 -13.69 -26.26 -2.10
CA GLY A 97 -14.94 -25.52 -2.30
C GLY A 97 -14.87 -24.34 -3.27
N PHE A 98 -13.80 -24.19 -4.05
CA PHE A 98 -13.72 -23.17 -5.11
C PHE A 98 -14.87 -23.25 -6.12
N GLU A 99 -15.31 -24.46 -6.45
CA GLU A 99 -16.48 -24.69 -7.33
C GLU A 99 -17.78 -24.09 -6.77
N GLY A 100 -17.85 -23.86 -5.46
CA GLY A 100 -18.98 -23.24 -4.78
C GLY A 100 -19.03 -21.72 -4.88
N SER A 101 -17.99 -21.04 -5.39
CA SER A 101 -17.92 -19.58 -5.43
C SER A 101 -19.12 -18.94 -6.15
N ASP A 102 -19.56 -19.51 -7.28
CA ASP A 102 -20.73 -18.99 -8.02
C ASP A 102 -22.04 -19.17 -7.24
N THR A 103 -22.12 -20.22 -6.43
CA THR A 103 -23.28 -20.45 -5.54
C THR A 103 -23.32 -19.38 -4.45
N PHE A 104 -22.18 -19.08 -3.82
CA PHE A 104 -22.11 -18.02 -2.81
C PHE A 104 -22.42 -16.64 -3.40
N LEU A 105 -21.93 -16.34 -4.60
CA LEU A 105 -22.27 -15.11 -5.30
C LEU A 105 -23.77 -15.02 -5.59
N SER A 106 -24.39 -16.12 -6.01
CA SER A 106 -25.84 -16.18 -6.28
C SER A 106 -26.66 -15.95 -5.00
N ILE A 107 -26.24 -16.52 -3.87
CA ILE A 107 -26.89 -16.29 -2.56
C ILE A 107 -26.82 -14.80 -2.19
N LEU A 108 -25.64 -14.19 -2.33
CA LEU A 108 -25.45 -12.76 -2.02
C LEU A 108 -26.24 -11.85 -2.98
N GLN A 109 -26.36 -12.22 -4.25
CA GLN A 109 -27.17 -11.47 -5.22
C GLN A 109 -28.68 -11.60 -4.98
N ALA A 110 -29.13 -12.70 -4.38
CA ALA A 110 -30.53 -12.91 -4.02
C ALA A 110 -30.96 -12.17 -2.74
N GLU A 111 -30.01 -11.62 -1.98
CA GLU A 111 -30.28 -10.90 -0.73
C GLU A 111 -31.00 -9.56 -1.02
N PRO A 112 -32.20 -9.33 -0.46
CA PRO A 112 -32.97 -8.10 -0.70
C PRO A 112 -32.23 -6.81 -0.36
N LEU A 113 -31.39 -6.83 0.69
CA LEU A 113 -30.58 -5.68 1.10
C LEU A 113 -29.49 -5.31 0.08
N LEU A 114 -29.15 -6.23 -0.83
CA LEU A 114 -28.13 -6.06 -1.87
C LEU A 114 -28.72 -5.92 -3.27
N ALA A 115 -30.05 -5.75 -3.39
CA ALA A 115 -30.74 -5.62 -4.67
C ALA A 115 -30.25 -4.41 -5.51
N ALA A 116 -29.80 -3.34 -4.84
CA ALA A 116 -29.23 -2.15 -5.50
C ALA A 116 -27.73 -2.31 -5.87
N GLY A 117 -27.11 -3.43 -5.50
CA GLY A 117 -25.70 -3.74 -5.73
C GLY A 117 -24.97 -4.19 -4.47
N SER A 118 -23.82 -4.82 -4.65
CA SER A 118 -23.02 -5.44 -3.59
C SER A 118 -22.01 -4.51 -2.92
N THR A 119 -22.03 -3.21 -3.23
CA THR A 119 -21.18 -2.18 -2.58
C THR A 119 -21.26 -2.21 -1.04
N PRO A 120 -22.42 -2.47 -0.39
CA PRO A 120 -22.50 -2.62 1.05
C PRO A 120 -21.54 -3.66 1.67
N ILE A 121 -21.38 -4.82 1.01
CA ILE A 121 -20.46 -5.88 1.47
C ILE A 121 -19.03 -5.34 1.47
N VAL A 122 -18.62 -4.66 0.39
CA VAL A 122 -17.27 -4.12 0.25
C VAL A 122 -16.99 -3.07 1.33
N LYS A 123 -17.95 -2.18 1.59
CA LYS A 123 -17.85 -1.17 2.66
C LYS A 123 -17.72 -1.80 4.04
N ASP A 124 -18.50 -2.84 4.32
CA ASP A 124 -18.40 -3.61 5.55
C ASP A 124 -17.03 -4.30 5.69
N LEU A 125 -16.50 -4.91 4.62
CA LEU A 125 -15.20 -5.58 4.64
C LEU A 125 -14.03 -4.61 4.89
N VAL A 126 -14.09 -3.41 4.29
CA VAL A 126 -13.12 -2.34 4.57
C VAL A 126 -13.23 -1.92 6.04
N SER A 127 -14.43 -1.69 6.55
CA SER A 127 -14.67 -1.28 7.94
C SER A 127 -14.17 -2.32 8.95
N PHE A 128 -14.46 -3.60 8.69
CA PHE A 128 -13.91 -4.73 9.41
C PHE A 128 -12.38 -4.74 9.39
N SER A 129 -11.78 -4.53 8.21
CA SER A 129 -10.33 -4.60 8.02
C SER A 129 -9.55 -3.47 8.69
N VAL A 130 -10.20 -2.35 9.02
CA VAL A 130 -9.56 -1.21 9.70
C VAL A 130 -9.94 -1.06 11.18
N LYS A 131 -10.83 -1.93 11.70
CA LYS A 131 -11.42 -1.83 13.05
C LYS A 131 -10.37 -1.70 14.17
N ASP A 132 -9.20 -2.32 14.00
CA ASP A 132 -8.11 -2.36 14.98
C ASP A 132 -7.05 -1.27 14.74
N GLY A 133 -7.32 -0.31 13.86
CA GLY A 133 -6.38 0.76 13.49
C GLY A 133 -5.16 0.27 12.70
N GLN A 134 -5.28 -0.88 12.05
CA GLN A 134 -4.27 -1.42 11.13
C GLN A 134 -4.97 -1.79 9.84
N TYR A 135 -4.37 -1.46 8.70
CA TYR A 135 -4.87 -1.87 7.41
C TYR A 135 -3.77 -2.64 6.67
N ASP A 136 -3.87 -3.96 6.69
CA ASP A 136 -2.89 -4.86 6.10
C ASP A 136 -3.03 -4.90 4.57
N ALA A 137 -1.90 -4.87 3.85
CA ALA A 137 -1.91 -4.93 2.39
C ALA A 137 -2.63 -6.17 1.84
N ARG A 138 -2.55 -7.32 2.53
CA ARG A 138 -3.25 -8.55 2.12
C ARG A 138 -4.76 -8.43 2.29
N ALA A 139 -5.22 -7.73 3.33
CA ALA A 139 -6.64 -7.45 3.51
C ALA A 139 -7.17 -6.56 2.38
N ARG A 140 -6.43 -5.51 1.99
CA ARG A 140 -6.83 -4.66 0.85
C ARG A 140 -6.84 -5.42 -0.48
N VAL A 141 -5.85 -6.29 -0.74
CA VAL A 141 -5.84 -7.16 -1.93
C VAL A 141 -7.04 -8.11 -1.93
N LEU A 142 -7.39 -8.70 -0.78
CA LEU A 142 -8.61 -9.50 -0.64
C LEU A 142 -9.86 -8.69 -0.97
N ILE A 143 -9.99 -7.48 -0.39
CA ILE A 143 -11.13 -6.59 -0.65
C ILE A 143 -11.24 -6.26 -2.14
N ARG A 144 -10.13 -5.91 -2.81
CA ARG A 144 -10.12 -5.63 -4.25
C ARG A 144 -10.56 -6.86 -5.05
N HIS A 145 -10.09 -8.05 -4.68
CA HIS A 145 -10.47 -9.29 -5.34
C HIS A 145 -11.97 -9.60 -5.18
N VAL A 146 -12.48 -9.54 -3.94
CA VAL A 146 -13.91 -9.78 -3.64
C VAL A 146 -14.79 -8.71 -4.29
N SER A 147 -14.34 -7.45 -4.33
CA SER A 147 -15.02 -6.37 -5.05
C SER A 147 -15.17 -6.69 -6.53
N CYS A 148 -14.12 -7.21 -7.17
CA CYS A 148 -14.19 -7.66 -8.56
C CYS A 148 -15.19 -8.81 -8.75
N LEU A 149 -15.20 -9.82 -7.86
CA LEU A 149 -16.16 -10.93 -7.92
C LEU A 149 -17.61 -10.44 -7.78
N LEU A 150 -17.83 -9.44 -6.92
CA LEU A 150 -19.12 -8.80 -6.69
C LEU A 150 -19.46 -7.70 -7.71
N ARG A 151 -18.62 -7.50 -8.73
CA ARG A 151 -18.77 -6.46 -9.78
C ARG A 151 -18.89 -5.03 -9.23
N VAL A 152 -18.23 -4.75 -8.11
CA VAL A 152 -18.09 -3.40 -7.54
C VAL A 152 -16.86 -2.73 -8.17
N CYS A 153 -17.04 -1.51 -8.68
CA CYS A 153 -15.97 -0.78 -9.35
C CYS A 153 -14.87 -0.36 -8.36
N SER A 154 -13.59 -0.38 -8.78
CA SER A 154 -12.46 0.03 -7.93
C SER A 154 -12.57 1.48 -7.46
N GLN A 155 -13.16 2.36 -8.28
CA GLN A 155 -13.40 3.75 -7.91
C GLN A 155 -14.32 3.86 -6.68
N GLN A 156 -15.36 3.03 -6.59
CA GLN A 156 -16.29 3.06 -5.45
C GLN A 156 -15.62 2.61 -4.14
N LEU A 157 -14.65 1.70 -4.23
CA LEU A 157 -13.83 1.30 -3.10
C LEU A 157 -12.94 2.47 -2.63
N GLU A 158 -12.25 3.13 -3.55
CA GLU A 158 -11.35 4.26 -3.24
C GLU A 158 -12.13 5.47 -2.68
N GLU A 159 -13.29 5.80 -3.25
CA GLU A 159 -14.19 6.84 -2.71
C GLU A 159 -14.66 6.52 -1.29
N PHE A 160 -14.94 5.25 -0.99
CA PHE A 160 -15.32 4.84 0.36
C PHE A 160 -14.14 4.91 1.34
N GLU A 161 -12.95 4.44 0.93
CA GLU A 161 -11.72 4.54 1.72
C GLU A 161 -11.43 6.01 2.09
N GLN A 162 -11.58 6.92 1.13
CA GLN A 162 -11.45 8.36 1.38
C GLN A 162 -12.52 8.88 2.35
N THR A 163 -13.80 8.57 2.10
CA THR A 163 -14.92 9.00 2.97
C THR A 163 -14.72 8.50 4.41
N LEU A 164 -14.20 7.29 4.57
CA LEU A 164 -13.93 6.71 5.88
C LEU A 164 -12.83 7.48 6.63
N VAL A 165 -11.79 7.95 5.92
CA VAL A 165 -10.74 8.80 6.48
C VAL A 165 -11.28 10.16 6.88
N GLU A 166 -12.12 10.78 6.06
CA GLU A 166 -12.74 12.07 6.35
C GLU A 166 -13.60 11.96 7.63
N LYS A 167 -14.46 10.94 7.69
CA LYS A 167 -15.28 10.67 8.90
C LYS A 167 -14.42 10.44 10.14
N LEU A 168 -13.38 9.61 10.04
CA LEU A 168 -12.48 9.36 11.17
C LEU A 168 -11.65 10.60 11.56
N GLY A 169 -11.39 11.50 10.61
CA GLY A 169 -10.64 12.75 10.80
C GLY A 169 -11.44 13.88 11.43
N GLU A 170 -12.72 14.05 11.07
CA GLU A 170 -13.59 15.12 11.59
C GLU A 170 -13.87 15.02 13.09
N GLY A 171 -13.72 13.85 13.70
CA GLY A 171 -13.76 13.69 15.16
C GLY A 171 -12.39 13.67 15.83
N GLY A 172 -11.29 13.79 15.06
CA GLY A 172 -9.96 13.41 15.50
C GLY A 172 -8.91 14.52 15.57
N GLU A 173 -9.28 15.81 15.53
CA GLU A 173 -8.30 16.88 15.74
C GLU A 173 -7.89 16.94 17.23
N GLU A 174 -6.82 16.21 17.60
CA GLU A 174 -6.11 16.48 18.86
C GLU A 174 -5.67 17.95 18.84
N SER A 175 -6.22 18.77 19.74
CA SER A 175 -5.80 20.17 19.93
C SER A 175 -4.27 20.25 20.09
N GLU A 176 -3.64 21.27 19.49
CA GLU A 176 -2.19 21.49 19.57
C GLU A 176 -1.66 21.49 21.03
N GLU A 177 -2.51 21.84 21.99
CA GLU A 177 -2.21 21.78 23.41
C GLU A 177 -2.08 20.35 23.95
N GLU A 178 -2.87 19.40 23.44
CA GLU A 178 -2.89 18.02 23.92
C GLU A 178 -1.71 17.22 23.36
N SER A 179 -1.41 17.41 22.07
CA SER A 179 -0.22 16.82 21.42
C SER A 179 1.09 17.33 22.04
N SER A 180 1.17 18.63 22.38
CA SER A 180 2.33 19.22 23.06
C SER A 180 2.47 18.74 24.51
N ARG A 181 1.36 18.57 25.25
CA ARG A 181 1.35 17.96 26.60
C ARG A 181 1.82 16.50 26.56
N ARG A 182 1.41 15.73 25.56
CA ARG A 182 1.81 14.31 25.39
C ARG A 182 3.30 14.18 25.05
N ARG A 183 3.80 15.00 24.11
CA ARG A 183 5.26 15.09 23.80
C ARG A 183 6.09 15.49 25.03
N ARG A 184 5.59 16.40 25.87
CA ARG A 184 6.26 16.79 27.13
C ARG A 184 6.28 15.64 28.15
N LYS A 185 5.18 14.88 28.27
CA LYS A 185 5.10 13.67 29.13
C LYS A 185 6.03 12.56 28.64
N GLU A 186 6.13 12.32 27.33
CA GLU A 186 7.04 11.33 26.76
C GLU A 186 8.51 11.70 26.95
N ARG A 187 8.87 12.98 26.75
CA ARG A 187 10.23 13.48 27.06
C ARG A 187 10.55 13.30 28.54
N GLY A 188 9.60 13.58 29.44
CA GLY A 188 9.74 13.35 30.88
C GLY A 188 9.94 11.87 31.23
N ARG A 189 9.19 10.94 30.60
CA ARG A 189 9.38 9.49 30.78
C ARG A 189 10.73 9.00 30.26
N LYS A 190 11.18 9.48 29.10
CA LYS A 190 12.51 9.15 28.54
C LYS A 190 13.62 9.67 29.46
N LEU A 191 13.54 10.92 29.91
CA LEU A 191 14.52 11.52 30.82
C LEU A 191 14.57 10.77 32.16
N ARG A 192 13.42 10.40 32.73
CA ARG A 192 13.35 9.62 33.98
C ARG A 192 13.94 8.22 33.82
N ARG A 193 13.74 7.57 32.66
CA ARG A 193 14.34 6.26 32.32
C ARG A 193 15.86 6.36 32.18
N TYR A 194 16.39 7.40 31.54
CA TYR A 194 17.84 7.64 31.46
C TYR A 194 18.46 8.01 32.81
N LEU A 195 17.75 8.81 33.62
CA LEU A 195 18.17 9.16 34.98
C LEU A 195 18.25 7.92 35.89
N LEU A 196 17.29 7.00 35.78
CA LEU A 196 17.29 5.73 36.51
C LEU A 196 18.43 4.80 36.09
N ILE A 197 18.77 4.77 34.79
CA ILE A 197 19.91 3.99 34.28
C ILE A 197 21.24 4.61 34.74
N GLY A 198 21.34 5.95 34.77
CA GLY A 198 22.52 6.67 35.27
C GLY A 198 22.69 6.66 36.80
N LEU A 199 21.62 6.43 37.56
CA LEU A 199 21.67 6.26 39.01
C LEU A 199 22.16 4.86 39.43
N ALA A 200 21.97 3.84 38.59
CA ALA A 200 22.43 2.48 38.86
C ALA A 200 23.95 2.31 38.74
N THR A 201 24.68 3.29 38.18
CA THR A 201 26.13 3.21 37.94
C THR A 201 27.02 3.74 39.07
N VAL A 202 26.47 4.32 40.15
CA VAL A 202 27.28 4.99 41.20
C VAL A 202 27.33 4.26 42.55
N GLY A 203 26.50 3.24 42.78
CA GLY A 203 26.55 2.46 44.02
C GLY A 203 26.43 0.98 43.72
N GLY A 204 27.54 0.26 43.74
CA GLY A 204 27.58 -1.16 43.40
C GLY A 204 26.56 -2.00 44.18
N GLY A 205 25.78 -2.82 43.46
CA GLY A 205 25.02 -3.90 44.09
C GLY A 205 23.76 -4.32 43.34
N THR A 206 23.78 -5.57 42.88
CA THR A 206 22.65 -6.41 42.45
C THR A 206 22.12 -6.17 41.03
N VAL A 207 22.66 -6.96 40.10
CA VAL A 207 21.98 -7.31 38.85
C VAL A 207 20.77 -8.16 39.22
N ILE A 208 19.60 -7.54 39.37
CA ILE A 208 18.34 -8.28 39.33
C ILE A 208 18.06 -8.55 37.85
N GLY A 209 18.27 -9.80 37.46
CA GLY A 209 17.86 -10.29 36.16
C GLY A 209 16.37 -10.04 35.94
N VAL A 210 16.06 -9.17 34.99
CA VAL A 210 14.76 -9.19 34.32
C VAL A 210 14.98 -10.00 33.05
N THR A 211 14.59 -11.26 33.17
CA THR A 211 14.30 -12.21 32.11
C THR A 211 13.70 -11.50 30.89
N GLY A 212 14.21 -11.89 29.73
CA GLY A 212 13.89 -11.28 28.44
C GLY A 212 12.40 -11.11 28.17
N GLY A 213 12.10 -10.00 27.49
CA GLY A 213 11.01 -9.91 26.52
C GLY A 213 9.62 -10.34 27.00
N LEU A 214 8.92 -9.46 27.72
CA LEU A 214 7.46 -9.41 27.65
C LEU A 214 7.03 -7.98 27.38
N ALA A 215 6.98 -7.67 26.09
CA ALA A 215 6.03 -6.70 25.58
C ALA A 215 4.63 -7.29 25.79
N ALA A 216 3.95 -6.86 26.85
CA ALA A 216 2.51 -6.97 26.95
C ALA A 216 2.00 -5.59 27.34
N PRO A 217 1.28 -4.86 26.46
CA PRO A 217 0.31 -3.91 26.96
C PRO A 217 -0.79 -4.75 27.61
N LEU A 218 -0.94 -4.60 28.92
CA LEU A 218 -2.10 -5.05 29.66
C LEU A 218 -3.34 -4.31 29.11
N VAL A 219 -3.92 -4.84 28.03
CA VAL A 219 -5.30 -4.59 27.64
C VAL A 219 -6.12 -5.61 28.41
N ALA A 220 -6.35 -5.36 29.70
CA ALA A 220 -7.18 -6.22 30.53
C ALA A 220 -7.87 -5.37 31.59
N ALA A 221 -8.87 -4.59 31.15
CA ALA A 221 -10.08 -4.20 31.85
C ALA A 221 -10.79 -3.12 31.01
N GLY A 222 -11.74 -3.51 30.16
CA GLY A 222 -12.55 -2.58 29.37
C GLY A 222 -12.96 -3.06 27.97
N ALA A 223 -12.59 -4.27 27.56
CA ALA A 223 -13.06 -4.88 26.31
C ALA A 223 -14.45 -5.49 26.52
N THR A 224 -15.49 -4.68 26.39
CA THR A 224 -16.89 -5.08 26.08
C THR A 224 -17.75 -3.81 25.99
N ALA A 225 -17.38 -2.89 25.10
CA ALA A 225 -18.30 -1.84 24.65
C ALA A 225 -18.16 -1.76 23.14
N VAL A 226 -19.13 -2.39 22.49
CA VAL A 226 -19.30 -2.54 21.05
C VAL A 226 -19.20 -1.18 20.37
N LEU A 227 -18.13 -0.93 19.62
CA LEU A 227 -18.15 0.14 18.60
C LEU A 227 -18.93 -0.38 17.40
N GLY A 228 -20.24 -0.35 17.60
CA GLY A 228 -21.32 -0.54 16.66
C GLY A 228 -22.47 0.31 17.15
N ALA A 229 -22.28 1.64 17.15
CA ALA A 229 -23.32 2.64 17.37
C ALA A 229 -22.82 4.05 16.97
N GLY A 230 -23.47 4.69 16.00
CA GLY A 230 -23.48 6.14 15.80
C GLY A 230 -22.33 6.75 14.97
N GLY A 231 -22.57 6.96 13.68
CA GLY A 231 -21.65 7.57 12.71
C GLY A 231 -21.31 9.06 12.90
N ALA A 232 -21.39 9.59 14.12
CA ALA A 232 -20.96 10.96 14.45
C ALA A 232 -20.37 11.05 15.88
N ALA A 233 -20.94 10.36 16.86
CA ALA A 233 -20.48 10.43 18.25
C ALA A 233 -19.20 9.60 18.53
N ALA A 234 -18.97 8.51 17.79
CA ALA A 234 -17.80 7.65 17.95
C ALA A 234 -16.52 8.20 17.28
N LEU A 235 -16.68 9.11 16.31
CA LEU A 235 -15.56 9.69 15.55
C LEU A 235 -14.73 10.62 16.44
N GLY A 236 -15.37 11.26 17.43
CA GLY A 236 -14.77 12.07 18.51
C GLY A 236 -14.17 11.27 19.68
N SER A 237 -14.33 9.95 19.69
CA SER A 237 -13.95 9.12 20.84
C SER A 237 -12.45 8.89 20.90
N ALA A 238 -11.93 8.61 22.11
CA ALA A 238 -10.53 8.23 22.31
C ALA A 238 -10.09 7.05 21.40
N THR A 239 -11.03 6.18 21.02
CA THR A 239 -10.79 5.06 20.11
C THR A 239 -10.63 5.51 18.66
N GLY A 240 -11.48 6.41 18.16
CA GLY A 240 -11.36 6.98 16.81
C GLY A 240 -10.02 7.71 16.60
N ILE A 241 -9.62 8.50 17.60
CA ILE A 241 -8.33 9.19 17.63
C ILE A 241 -7.16 8.18 17.61
N ALA A 242 -7.26 7.10 18.40
CA ALA A 242 -6.22 6.07 18.43
C ALA A 242 -6.09 5.31 17.10
N ILE A 243 -7.22 5.00 16.45
CA ILE A 243 -7.28 4.39 15.11
C ILE A 243 -6.59 5.31 14.09
N MET A 244 -6.94 6.60 14.08
CA MET A 244 -6.33 7.58 13.16
C MET A 244 -4.83 7.74 13.39
N ALA A 245 -4.38 7.84 14.64
CA ALA A 245 -2.96 7.93 14.98
C ALA A 245 -2.19 6.66 14.56
N SER A 246 -2.81 5.48 14.63
CA SER A 246 -2.19 4.22 14.20
C SER A 246 -2.12 4.09 12.68
N LEU A 247 -3.18 4.46 11.96
CA LEU A 247 -3.25 4.39 10.50
C LEU A 247 -2.34 5.42 9.83
N PHE A 248 -2.24 6.64 10.36
CA PHE A 248 -1.49 7.76 9.75
C PHE A 248 -0.16 8.11 10.44
N GLY A 249 0.22 7.36 11.48
CA GLY A 249 1.44 7.59 12.25
C GLY A 249 1.30 8.70 13.30
N ALA A 250 2.35 8.90 14.11
CA ALA A 250 2.36 9.68 15.37
C ALA A 250 2.09 11.20 15.25
N ALA A 251 1.63 11.69 14.10
CA ALA A 251 1.21 13.07 13.87
C ALA A 251 0.07 13.19 12.85
N GLY A 252 -0.50 12.08 12.37
CA GLY A 252 -1.57 12.10 11.37
C GLY A 252 -1.18 12.65 9.99
N ALA A 253 0.11 12.95 9.76
CA ALA A 253 0.62 13.58 8.54
C ALA A 253 1.17 12.57 7.50
N GLY A 254 1.17 11.27 7.82
CA GLY A 254 1.77 10.26 6.96
C GLY A 254 3.27 10.50 6.76
N LEU A 255 3.74 10.40 5.51
CA LEU A 255 5.14 10.69 5.15
C LEU A 255 5.40 12.17 4.88
N THR A 256 4.37 13.02 4.93
CA THR A 256 4.53 14.47 4.73
C THR A 256 5.45 15.06 5.80
N GLY A 257 6.49 15.76 5.35
CA GLY A 257 7.51 16.34 6.24
C GLY A 257 8.57 15.35 6.73
N TYR A 258 8.53 14.09 6.27
CA TYR A 258 9.65 13.18 6.48
C TYR A 258 10.84 13.65 5.65
N LYS A 259 11.87 14.10 6.36
CA LYS A 259 13.17 14.46 5.80
C LYS A 259 14.26 13.87 6.67
N MET A 260 15.23 13.22 6.03
CA MET A 260 16.38 12.68 6.73
C MET A 260 17.25 13.84 7.27
N ASN A 261 17.24 14.03 8.59
CA ASN A 261 17.92 15.14 9.25
C ASN A 261 19.44 14.94 9.42
N LYS A 262 19.96 13.73 9.23
CA LYS A 262 21.39 13.37 9.29
C LYS A 262 21.68 12.25 8.30
N CYS A 263 22.83 12.29 7.62
CA CYS A 263 23.26 11.23 6.73
C CYS A 263 23.22 9.87 7.45
N VAL A 264 22.47 8.90 6.89
CA VAL A 264 22.40 7.53 7.41
C VAL A 264 23.29 6.66 6.54
N GLY A 265 24.42 6.25 7.09
CA GLY A 265 25.43 5.49 6.37
C GLY A 265 25.96 6.29 5.19
N ALA A 266 25.78 5.77 3.98
CA ALA A 266 26.23 6.43 2.77
C ALA A 266 25.26 7.55 2.33
N ILE A 267 23.97 7.48 2.64
CA ILE A 267 22.94 8.30 2.00
C ILE A 267 23.03 9.75 2.47
N GLU A 268 22.98 10.69 1.52
CA GLU A 268 23.11 12.13 1.79
C GLU A 268 21.78 12.87 1.68
N GLU A 269 20.86 12.39 0.85
CA GLU A 269 19.56 13.02 0.63
C GLU A 269 18.48 11.95 0.54
N PHE A 270 17.44 12.09 1.37
CA PHE A 270 16.27 11.21 1.40
C PHE A 270 15.07 11.97 1.99
N GLU A 271 14.04 12.20 1.18
CA GLU A 271 12.86 12.99 1.54
C GLU A 271 11.63 12.55 0.73
N PHE A 272 10.44 12.59 1.34
CA PHE A 272 9.19 12.35 0.62
C PHE A 272 8.49 13.67 0.30
N LEU A 273 8.22 13.91 -0.98
CA LEU A 273 7.45 15.06 -1.46
C LEU A 273 6.04 14.63 -1.85
N PRO A 274 4.97 15.28 -1.37
CA PRO A 274 3.61 14.93 -1.75
C PRO A 274 3.36 15.22 -3.24
N LEU A 275 2.70 14.29 -3.93
CA LEU A 275 2.24 14.43 -5.33
C LEU A 275 0.76 14.83 -5.41
N SER A 276 -0.07 14.31 -4.50
CA SER A 276 -1.49 14.64 -4.37
C SER A 276 -1.75 15.27 -3.00
N PRO A 277 -2.64 16.28 -2.91
CA PRO A 277 -3.16 16.75 -1.63
C PRO A 277 -4.23 15.77 -1.15
N GLY A 278 -4.02 15.08 -0.03
CA GLY A 278 -5.05 14.19 0.52
C GLY A 278 -4.51 13.17 1.50
N LYS A 279 -5.42 12.63 2.32
CA LYS A 279 -5.17 11.49 3.21
C LYS A 279 -6.04 10.34 2.74
N HIS A 280 -5.48 9.14 2.69
CA HIS A 280 -6.19 7.97 2.18
C HIS A 280 -5.81 6.71 2.95
N LEU A 281 -6.56 5.61 2.89
CA LEU A 281 -6.19 4.38 3.61
C LEU A 281 -5.05 3.59 2.95
N HIS A 282 -4.69 3.98 1.73
CA HIS A 282 -3.59 3.42 0.92
C HIS A 282 -2.73 4.56 0.39
N LEU A 283 -1.42 4.34 0.29
CA LEU A 283 -0.50 5.30 -0.31
C LEU A 283 0.36 4.71 -1.44
N THR A 284 0.73 5.56 -2.39
CA THR A 284 1.64 5.23 -3.49
C THR A 284 2.94 6.01 -3.38
N ILE A 285 4.08 5.33 -3.45
CA ILE A 285 5.41 5.96 -3.48
C ILE A 285 6.00 5.78 -4.88
N ALA A 286 6.17 6.90 -5.58
CA ALA A 286 6.80 6.99 -6.87
C ALA A 286 8.31 7.30 -6.73
N VAL A 287 9.15 6.56 -7.45
CA VAL A 287 10.61 6.67 -7.37
C VAL A 287 11.21 6.92 -8.75
N THR A 288 11.71 8.14 -8.94
CA THR A 288 12.35 8.59 -10.17
C THR A 288 13.76 8.04 -10.30
N GLY A 289 14.13 7.55 -11.48
CA GLY A 289 15.41 6.87 -11.72
C GLY A 289 16.58 7.74 -12.14
N TRP A 290 16.34 8.91 -12.73
CA TRP A 290 17.36 9.91 -13.04
C TRP A 290 16.71 11.28 -13.22
N LEU A 291 17.50 12.35 -13.27
CA LEU A 291 17.00 13.71 -13.49
C LEU A 291 17.66 14.33 -14.73
N CYS A 292 16.87 15.07 -15.52
CA CYS A 292 17.39 15.81 -16.67
C CYS A 292 17.18 17.32 -16.49
N SER A 293 17.93 18.14 -17.22
CA SER A 293 17.64 19.58 -17.27
C SER A 293 16.29 19.87 -17.97
N GLY A 294 15.70 21.03 -17.70
CA GLY A 294 14.43 21.46 -18.31
C GLY A 294 13.20 20.81 -17.66
N LYS A 295 12.25 20.30 -18.47
CA LYS A 295 10.95 19.76 -18.01
C LYS A 295 11.08 18.70 -16.91
N TYR A 296 12.14 17.89 -16.95
CA TYR A 296 12.34 16.75 -16.05
C TYR A 296 13.40 17.01 -14.97
N SER A 297 13.55 18.26 -14.54
CA SER A 297 14.50 18.66 -13.49
C SER A 297 14.04 18.38 -12.06
N SER A 298 12.76 18.03 -11.90
CA SER A 298 12.10 17.69 -10.65
C SER A 298 11.75 16.20 -10.63
N PHE A 299 11.84 15.59 -9.44
CA PHE A 299 11.45 14.20 -9.23
C PHE A 299 9.98 13.93 -9.56
N GLN A 300 9.10 14.92 -9.40
CA GLN A 300 7.66 14.78 -9.62
C GLN A 300 7.27 14.83 -11.10
N ALA A 301 8.13 15.38 -11.96
CA ALA A 301 7.81 15.66 -13.36
C ALA A 301 7.38 14.42 -14.19
N PRO A 302 7.93 13.20 -13.98
CA PRO A 302 7.47 12.01 -14.69
C PRO A 302 6.08 11.55 -14.25
N TRP A 303 5.62 11.93 -13.06
CA TRP A 303 4.45 11.36 -12.39
C TRP A 303 3.19 12.23 -12.50
N VAL A 304 3.21 13.25 -13.35
CA VAL A 304 2.10 14.22 -13.47
C VAL A 304 0.80 13.55 -13.94
N SER A 305 0.90 12.52 -14.76
CA SER A 305 -0.23 11.73 -15.27
C SER A 305 -0.69 10.62 -14.34
N LEU A 306 0.01 10.37 -13.22
CA LEU A 306 -0.42 9.38 -12.24
C LEU A 306 -1.81 9.79 -11.69
N GLY A 307 -2.77 8.86 -11.76
CA GLY A 307 -4.18 9.13 -11.39
C GLY A 307 -4.29 9.69 -9.98
N GLU A 308 -5.31 10.49 -9.68
CA GLU A 308 -5.44 11.19 -8.38
C GLU A 308 -5.89 10.28 -7.22
N CYS A 309 -5.77 8.97 -7.38
CA CYS A 309 -6.21 8.00 -6.41
C CYS A 309 -5.29 7.98 -5.18
N GLY A 310 -5.83 8.38 -4.04
CA GLY A 310 -5.21 8.24 -2.73
C GLY A 310 -4.04 9.18 -2.44
N GLU A 311 -3.31 8.85 -1.38
CA GLU A 311 -2.18 9.65 -0.88
C GLU A 311 -0.91 9.26 -1.63
N GLN A 312 -0.26 10.21 -2.28
CA GLN A 312 0.87 9.92 -3.16
C GLN A 312 2.10 10.72 -2.80
N TYR A 313 3.26 10.05 -2.84
CA TYR A 313 4.55 10.65 -2.58
C TYR A 313 5.53 10.36 -3.69
N CYS A 314 6.41 11.32 -3.96
CA CYS A 314 7.60 11.13 -4.74
C CYS A 314 8.82 11.07 -3.81
N LEU A 315 9.63 10.03 -3.94
CA LEU A 315 10.89 9.91 -3.20
C LEU A 315 11.98 10.77 -3.86
N VAL A 316 12.51 11.72 -3.10
CA VAL A 316 13.71 12.48 -3.43
C VAL A 316 14.91 11.76 -2.84
N TRP A 317 15.87 11.42 -3.68
CA TRP A 317 17.09 10.73 -3.27
C TRP A 317 18.26 11.15 -4.13
N GLU A 318 19.42 11.41 -3.50
CA GLU A 318 20.72 11.59 -4.16
C GLU A 318 20.69 12.51 -5.40
N SER A 319 19.99 13.66 -5.32
CA SER A 319 19.64 14.50 -6.49
C SER A 319 20.85 14.91 -7.32
N ARG A 320 21.96 15.20 -6.65
CA ARG A 320 23.21 15.60 -7.32
C ARG A 320 23.70 14.49 -8.27
N PHE A 321 23.73 13.24 -7.79
CA PHE A 321 24.23 12.11 -8.55
C PHE A 321 23.26 11.72 -9.66
N LEU A 322 21.96 11.81 -9.42
CA LEU A 322 20.95 11.56 -10.44
C LEU A 322 20.96 12.59 -11.57
N ARG A 323 21.31 13.86 -11.28
CA ARG A 323 21.52 14.91 -12.29
C ARG A 323 22.79 14.68 -13.09
N ASP A 324 23.88 14.34 -12.42
CA ASP A 324 25.14 14.01 -13.09
C ASP A 324 24.95 12.82 -14.04
N LEU A 325 24.22 11.79 -13.58
CA LEU A 325 23.87 10.65 -14.40
C LEU A 325 23.01 11.05 -15.61
N GLY A 326 21.92 11.80 -15.40
CA GLY A 326 21.05 12.18 -16.51
C GLY A 326 21.76 13.08 -17.53
N SER A 327 22.68 13.94 -17.09
CA SER A 327 23.56 14.73 -17.96
C SER A 327 24.50 13.84 -18.78
N ALA A 328 25.11 12.84 -18.14
CA ALA A 328 25.98 11.87 -18.81
C ALA A 328 25.21 11.04 -19.84
N MET A 329 24.00 10.57 -19.51
CA MET A 329 23.14 9.82 -20.44
C MET A 329 22.69 10.66 -21.63
N ALA A 330 22.35 11.94 -21.42
CA ALA A 330 21.98 12.85 -22.50
C ALA A 330 23.16 13.12 -23.44
N SER A 331 24.33 13.42 -22.88
CA SER A 331 25.56 13.65 -23.65
C SER A 331 25.97 12.42 -24.46
N LEU A 332 25.79 11.24 -23.88
CA LEU A 332 26.03 9.95 -24.54
C LEU A 332 25.08 9.75 -25.73
N LEU A 333 23.78 10.02 -25.55
CA LEU A 333 22.81 9.92 -26.64
C LEU A 333 23.12 10.91 -27.77
N ASP A 334 23.41 12.16 -27.44
CA ASP A 334 23.76 13.18 -28.43
C ASP A 334 25.03 12.81 -29.22
N GLY A 335 26.04 12.27 -28.53
CA GLY A 335 27.25 11.74 -29.15
C GLY A 335 26.96 10.60 -30.13
N LEU A 336 26.12 9.64 -29.75
CA LEU A 336 25.72 8.52 -30.62
C LEU A 336 24.92 9.00 -31.83
N VAL A 337 23.96 9.91 -31.64
CA VAL A 337 23.15 10.48 -32.73
C VAL A 337 24.04 11.25 -33.70
N SER A 338 25.01 12.03 -33.21
CA SER A 338 25.97 12.75 -34.03
C SER A 338 26.80 11.78 -34.90
N ILE A 339 27.30 10.69 -34.33
CA ILE A 339 28.06 9.67 -35.06
C ILE A 339 27.18 9.01 -36.14
N VAL A 340 25.95 8.63 -35.80
CA VAL A 340 25.00 8.05 -36.77
C VAL A 340 24.69 9.03 -37.90
N ALA A 341 24.48 10.32 -37.60
CA ALA A 341 24.25 11.34 -38.60
C ALA A 341 25.46 11.52 -39.53
N GLN A 342 26.68 11.55 -38.96
CA GLN A 342 27.92 11.63 -39.73
C GLN A 342 28.15 10.39 -40.61
N GLU A 343 27.76 9.21 -40.15
CA GLU A 343 27.91 7.96 -40.91
C GLU A 343 26.81 7.79 -41.97
N ALA A 344 25.58 8.24 -41.70
CA ALA A 344 24.48 8.26 -42.68
C ALA A 344 24.75 9.21 -43.85
N LEU A 345 25.51 10.29 -43.62
CA LEU A 345 25.98 11.19 -44.68
C LEU A 345 27.07 10.57 -45.58
N LYS A 346 27.76 9.51 -45.11
CA LYS A 346 28.76 8.78 -45.89
C LYS A 346 28.08 7.71 -46.73
N TYR A 347 27.49 8.12 -47.85
CA TYR A 347 26.95 7.24 -48.90
C TYR A 347 28.05 6.40 -49.57
N THR A 348 28.63 5.44 -48.85
CA THR A 348 29.61 4.51 -49.39
C THR A 348 29.16 3.07 -49.12
N VAL A 349 29.17 2.27 -50.18
CA VAL A 349 28.69 0.88 -50.29
C VAL A 349 29.42 -0.12 -49.37
N LEU A 350 30.37 0.36 -48.54
CA LEU A 350 31.04 -0.38 -47.46
C LEU A 350 30.40 -0.20 -46.07
N SER A 351 29.24 0.47 -45.98
CA SER A 351 28.60 0.85 -44.71
C SER A 351 28.29 -0.32 -43.79
N GLY A 352 27.99 -1.52 -44.32
CA GLY A 352 27.61 -2.68 -43.51
C GLY A 352 28.72 -3.23 -42.60
N ILE A 353 29.97 -3.24 -43.06
CA ILE A 353 31.11 -3.80 -42.29
C ILE A 353 31.73 -2.74 -41.38
N VAL A 354 31.83 -1.49 -41.85
CA VAL A 354 32.32 -0.37 -41.05
C VAL A 354 31.34 -0.09 -39.91
N ALA A 355 30.03 0.00 -40.16
CA ALA A 355 29.04 0.19 -39.10
C ALA A 355 29.06 -0.92 -38.04
N ALA A 356 29.33 -2.18 -38.44
CA ALA A 356 29.40 -3.31 -37.51
C ALA A 356 30.58 -3.22 -36.51
N LEU A 357 31.68 -2.56 -36.88
CA LEU A 357 32.86 -2.36 -36.01
C LEU A 357 32.85 -0.99 -35.30
N THR A 358 32.32 0.03 -35.96
CA THR A 358 32.24 1.39 -35.41
C THR A 358 31.20 1.48 -34.31
N TRP A 359 30.10 0.71 -34.37
CA TRP A 359 29.09 0.67 -33.31
C TRP A 359 29.65 0.18 -31.97
N PRO A 360 30.30 -1.00 -31.86
CA PRO A 360 30.91 -1.44 -30.61
C PRO A 360 32.01 -0.50 -30.08
N ALA A 361 32.90 0.01 -30.94
CA ALA A 361 34.02 0.85 -30.52
C ALA A 361 33.57 2.23 -30.01
N SER A 362 32.59 2.83 -30.69
CA SER A 362 32.00 4.11 -30.27
C SER A 362 31.25 3.97 -28.95
N LEU A 363 30.55 2.86 -28.77
CA LEU A 363 29.82 2.56 -27.54
C LEU A 363 30.79 2.30 -26.37
N LEU A 364 31.90 1.60 -26.60
CA LEU A 364 32.98 1.44 -25.59
C LEU A 364 33.62 2.78 -25.18
N ALA A 365 33.93 3.64 -26.15
CA ALA A 365 34.51 4.95 -25.86
C ALA A 365 33.53 5.81 -25.04
N ALA A 366 32.25 5.77 -25.41
CA ALA A 366 31.23 6.57 -24.77
C ALA A 366 30.75 5.98 -23.42
N ALA A 367 30.90 4.66 -23.20
CA ALA A 367 30.71 4.00 -21.91
C ALA A 367 31.66 4.54 -20.83
N SER A 368 32.93 4.80 -21.20
CA SER A 368 33.92 5.32 -20.24
C SER A 368 33.51 6.66 -19.58
N VAL A 369 32.66 7.46 -20.24
CA VAL A 369 32.16 8.74 -19.73
C VAL A 369 31.05 8.55 -18.70
N ILE A 370 30.21 7.52 -18.87
CA ILE A 370 29.05 7.26 -18.00
C ILE A 370 29.37 6.30 -16.85
N ASP A 371 30.42 5.48 -16.98
CA ASP A 371 30.71 4.39 -16.05
C ASP A 371 30.81 4.87 -14.60
N ASN A 372 31.45 6.02 -14.35
CA ASN A 372 31.59 6.55 -13.00
C ASN A 372 30.24 7.04 -12.42
N PRO A 373 29.50 7.99 -13.02
CA PRO A 373 28.16 8.36 -12.55
C PRO A 373 27.19 7.19 -12.41
N TRP A 374 27.21 6.24 -13.36
CA TRP A 374 26.36 5.05 -13.35
C TRP A 374 26.68 4.12 -12.19
N CYS A 375 27.95 3.74 -12.01
CA CYS A 375 28.36 2.86 -10.90
C CYS A 375 28.06 3.48 -9.53
N VAL A 376 28.28 4.79 -9.39
CA VAL A 376 27.92 5.51 -8.16
C VAL A 376 26.43 5.39 -7.91
N CYS A 377 25.58 5.69 -8.89
CA CYS A 377 24.14 5.61 -8.71
C CYS A 377 23.63 4.16 -8.50
N LEU A 378 24.26 3.15 -9.09
CA LEU A 378 23.95 1.73 -8.82
C LEU A 378 24.20 1.36 -7.36
N ASN A 379 25.31 1.81 -6.77
CA ASN A 379 25.61 1.56 -5.36
C ASN A 379 24.68 2.35 -4.44
N ARG A 380 24.44 3.64 -4.76
CA ARG A 380 23.56 4.51 -3.99
C ARG A 380 22.11 4.01 -3.98
N SER A 381 21.59 3.57 -5.12
CA SER A 381 20.22 3.05 -5.22
C SER A 381 19.98 1.84 -4.32
N ALA A 382 20.97 0.97 -4.14
CA ALA A 382 20.87 -0.18 -3.23
C ALA A 382 20.78 0.26 -1.76
N GLU A 383 21.60 1.22 -1.35
CA GLU A 383 21.58 1.77 0.02
C GLU A 383 20.27 2.53 0.30
N VAL A 384 19.82 3.35 -0.66
CA VAL A 384 18.53 4.04 -0.57
C VAL A 384 17.36 3.06 -0.47
N GLY A 385 17.41 1.95 -1.21
CA GLY A 385 16.42 0.87 -1.11
C GLY A 385 16.34 0.26 0.29
N LYS A 386 17.48 -0.04 0.91
CA LYS A 386 17.53 -0.53 2.30
C LYS A 386 16.99 0.48 3.29
N HIS A 387 17.29 1.77 3.10
CA HIS A 387 16.74 2.81 3.96
C HIS A 387 15.22 2.96 3.80
N LEU A 388 14.71 2.89 2.57
CA LEU A 388 13.27 2.87 2.30
C LEU A 388 12.60 1.68 3.00
N ALA A 389 13.21 0.48 2.96
CA ALA A 389 12.70 -0.67 3.70
C ALA A 389 12.60 -0.40 5.21
N GLN A 390 13.58 0.28 5.80
CA GLN A 390 13.56 0.65 7.21
C GLN A 390 12.46 1.67 7.55
N VAL A 391 12.22 2.65 6.67
CA VAL A 391 11.11 3.60 6.83
C VAL A 391 9.77 2.85 6.83
N LEU A 392 9.57 1.98 5.84
CA LEU A 392 8.34 1.21 5.70
C LEU A 392 8.12 0.24 6.87
N ARG A 393 9.19 -0.43 7.32
CA ARG A 393 9.18 -1.35 8.47
C ARG A 393 8.83 -0.65 9.78
N SER A 394 9.39 0.55 9.99
CA SER A 394 9.08 1.36 11.17
C SER A 394 7.70 2.03 11.11
N ARG A 395 6.92 1.79 10.03
CA ARG A 395 5.56 2.28 9.81
C ARG A 395 5.48 3.81 9.99
N GLN A 396 6.45 4.56 9.47
CA GLN A 396 6.42 6.04 9.52
C GLN A 396 5.19 6.59 8.78
N GLN A 397 4.81 5.93 7.69
CA GLN A 397 3.57 6.18 6.94
C GLN A 397 2.30 5.78 7.71
N GLY A 398 2.45 5.16 8.88
CA GLY A 398 1.40 4.50 9.63
C GLY A 398 1.13 3.07 9.15
N LYS A 399 0.17 2.39 9.78
CA LYS A 399 -0.14 0.98 9.50
C LYS A 399 -1.13 0.84 8.34
N ARG A 400 -0.72 1.32 7.16
CA ARG A 400 -1.49 1.30 5.91
C ARG A 400 -0.72 0.59 4.78
N PRO A 401 -1.42 0.04 3.78
CA PRO A 401 -0.78 -0.56 2.61
C PRO A 401 -0.05 0.47 1.76
N VAL A 402 1.07 0.05 1.16
CA VAL A 402 1.91 0.90 0.30
C VAL A 402 2.08 0.25 -1.07
N SER A 403 1.78 0.98 -2.14
CA SER A 403 2.18 0.61 -3.50
C SER A 403 3.44 1.36 -3.92
N LEU A 404 4.34 0.67 -4.63
CA LEU A 404 5.64 1.21 -5.05
C LEU A 404 5.72 1.23 -6.58
N ILE A 405 6.03 2.38 -7.17
CA ILE A 405 6.24 2.51 -8.60
C ILE A 405 7.57 3.21 -8.88
N GLY A 406 8.37 2.68 -9.80
CA GLY A 406 9.62 3.31 -10.16
C GLY A 406 10.10 2.87 -11.53
N PHE A 407 10.93 3.71 -12.13
CA PHE A 407 11.60 3.39 -13.38
C PHE A 407 13.12 3.47 -13.23
N SER A 408 13.85 2.70 -14.02
CA SER A 408 15.32 2.68 -14.04
C SER A 408 15.91 2.48 -12.63
N LEU A 409 16.84 3.33 -12.19
CA LEU A 409 17.43 3.22 -10.86
C LEU A 409 16.42 3.43 -9.73
N GLY A 410 15.29 4.08 -9.99
CA GLY A 410 14.18 4.17 -9.03
C GLY A 410 13.48 2.82 -8.87
N ALA A 411 13.34 2.06 -9.95
CA ALA A 411 12.92 0.66 -9.87
C ALA A 411 13.96 -0.19 -9.11
N ARG A 412 15.25 0.10 -9.27
CA ARG A 412 16.33 -0.55 -8.51
C ARG A 412 16.28 -0.24 -7.01
N VAL A 413 15.96 1.00 -6.62
CA VAL A 413 15.68 1.37 -5.21
C VAL A 413 14.57 0.49 -4.64
N ILE A 414 13.45 0.36 -5.36
CA ILE A 414 12.33 -0.49 -4.93
C ILE A 414 12.74 -1.96 -4.83
N TYR A 415 13.46 -2.47 -5.83
CA TYR A 415 13.95 -3.85 -5.83
C TYR A 415 14.78 -4.17 -4.58
N TYR A 416 15.75 -3.33 -4.22
CA TYR A 416 16.55 -3.54 -3.00
C TYR A 416 15.74 -3.30 -1.72
N CYS A 417 14.74 -2.41 -1.75
CA CYS A 417 13.80 -2.28 -0.65
C CYS A 417 13.04 -3.58 -0.39
N LEU A 418 12.51 -4.22 -1.44
CA LEU A 418 11.79 -5.49 -1.31
C LEU A 418 12.70 -6.64 -0.87
N GLN A 419 13.93 -6.70 -1.37
CA GLN A 419 14.90 -7.70 -0.90
C GLN A 419 15.19 -7.54 0.60
N GLU A 420 15.37 -6.31 1.07
CA GLU A 420 15.63 -6.02 2.49
C GLU A 420 14.40 -6.34 3.36
N LEU A 421 13.18 -6.07 2.88
CA LEU A 421 11.95 -6.48 3.56
C LEU A 421 11.80 -8.02 3.60
N ALA A 422 12.13 -8.71 2.50
CA ALA A 422 11.98 -10.17 2.39
C ALA A 422 12.99 -10.97 3.23
N ASN A 423 14.16 -10.38 3.53
CA ASN A 423 15.15 -10.99 4.40
C ASN A 423 14.76 -10.95 5.89
N ASP A 424 13.84 -10.06 6.26
CA ASP A 424 13.37 -9.90 7.62
C ASP A 424 12.05 -10.65 7.88
N GLN A 425 11.78 -10.96 9.14
CA GLN A 425 10.50 -11.53 9.57
C GLN A 425 9.52 -10.41 9.96
N GLY A 426 8.24 -10.56 9.63
CA GLY A 426 7.19 -9.62 10.02
C GLY A 426 7.08 -8.37 9.13
N SER A 427 7.68 -8.40 7.94
CA SER A 427 7.54 -7.35 6.93
C SER A 427 6.40 -7.62 5.94
N GLU A 428 5.70 -8.76 6.09
CA GLU A 428 4.49 -9.08 5.34
C GLU A 428 3.36 -8.09 5.65
N GLY A 429 2.48 -7.84 4.67
CA GLY A 429 1.34 -6.93 4.85
C GLY A 429 1.69 -5.44 4.81
N VAL A 430 2.93 -5.07 4.45
CA VAL A 430 3.34 -3.67 4.21
C VAL A 430 3.05 -3.25 2.77
N VAL A 431 3.56 -4.03 1.80
CA VAL A 431 3.56 -3.67 0.39
C VAL A 431 2.39 -4.34 -0.30
N GLU A 432 1.58 -3.54 -1.00
CA GLU A 432 0.43 -4.01 -1.78
C GLU A 432 0.86 -4.39 -3.19
N ASP A 433 1.11 -3.41 -4.05
CA ASP A 433 1.50 -3.61 -5.44
C ASP A 433 2.85 -2.96 -5.74
N VAL A 434 3.57 -3.52 -6.71
CA VAL A 434 4.86 -3.01 -7.17
C VAL A 434 4.89 -2.91 -8.69
N VAL A 435 5.39 -1.79 -9.22
CA VAL A 435 5.62 -1.59 -10.65
C VAL A 435 7.07 -1.16 -10.88
N LEU A 436 7.82 -2.02 -11.57
CA LEU A 436 9.23 -1.82 -11.93
C LEU A 436 9.35 -1.63 -13.43
N LEU A 437 9.80 -0.46 -13.88
CA LEU A 437 9.91 -0.12 -15.30
C LEU A 437 11.38 -0.01 -15.70
N GLY A 438 11.84 -0.77 -16.71
CA GLY A 438 13.21 -0.70 -17.20
C GLY A 438 14.26 -0.93 -16.11
N ALA A 439 13.99 -1.88 -15.19
CA ALA A 439 14.79 -2.03 -13.98
C ALA A 439 16.20 -2.62 -14.28
N PRO A 440 17.29 -1.92 -13.95
CA PRO A 440 18.65 -2.45 -14.04
C PRO A 440 18.91 -3.35 -12.83
N VAL A 441 18.28 -4.53 -12.78
CA VAL A 441 18.38 -5.49 -11.67
C VAL A 441 18.46 -6.92 -12.19
N ASP A 442 18.85 -7.84 -11.32
CA ASP A 442 18.90 -9.27 -11.63
C ASP A 442 17.49 -9.78 -12.00
N GLY A 443 17.38 -10.41 -13.16
CA GLY A 443 16.17 -11.06 -13.65
C GLY A 443 16.07 -12.55 -13.27
N SER A 444 16.88 -13.05 -12.32
CA SER A 444 16.83 -14.44 -11.87
C SER A 444 15.57 -14.76 -11.06
N GLU A 445 14.99 -15.93 -11.30
CA GLU A 445 13.78 -16.41 -10.64
C GLU A 445 13.90 -16.38 -9.11
N LYS A 446 15.03 -16.88 -8.58
CA LYS A 446 15.29 -16.97 -7.14
C LYS A 446 15.22 -15.62 -6.41
N ALA A 447 15.67 -14.54 -7.06
CA ALA A 447 15.63 -13.22 -6.44
C ALA A 447 14.20 -12.67 -6.38
N TRP A 448 13.42 -12.90 -7.44
CA TRP A 448 12.04 -12.44 -7.55
C TRP A 448 11.07 -13.24 -6.69
N GLU A 449 11.26 -14.56 -6.61
CA GLU A 449 10.48 -15.44 -5.74
C GLU A 449 10.48 -14.96 -4.30
N LYS A 450 11.66 -14.61 -3.76
CA LYS A 450 11.79 -14.05 -2.40
C LYS A 450 10.99 -12.78 -2.20
N MET A 451 10.97 -11.88 -3.18
CA MET A 451 10.23 -10.61 -3.09
C MET A 451 8.70 -10.85 -3.10
N THR A 452 8.21 -11.90 -3.74
CA THR A 452 6.77 -12.24 -3.74
C THR A 452 6.23 -12.57 -2.34
N ARG A 453 7.10 -12.91 -1.38
CA ARG A 453 6.71 -13.15 0.02
C ARG A 453 6.19 -11.89 0.71
N VAL A 454 6.76 -10.72 0.39
CA VAL A 454 6.45 -9.45 1.08
C VAL A 454 5.48 -8.54 0.33
N VAL A 455 5.27 -8.81 -0.96
CA VAL A 455 4.28 -8.11 -1.78
C VAL A 455 2.97 -8.91 -1.76
N ALA A 456 1.90 -8.30 -1.26
CA ALA A 456 0.60 -8.96 -1.15
C ALA A 456 -0.05 -9.18 -2.54
N GLY A 457 -0.02 -8.15 -3.38
CA GLY A 457 -0.66 -8.08 -4.68
C GLY A 457 0.28 -8.44 -5.83
N LYS A 458 0.32 -7.58 -6.84
CA LYS A 458 1.02 -7.79 -8.11
C LYS A 458 2.41 -7.15 -8.11
N ILE A 459 3.34 -7.80 -8.78
CA ILE A 459 4.63 -7.23 -9.15
C ILE A 459 4.68 -7.14 -10.67
N VAL A 460 4.62 -5.92 -11.21
CA VAL A 460 4.71 -5.66 -12.64
C VAL A 460 6.16 -5.40 -13.03
N ASN A 461 6.68 -6.16 -13.99
CA ASN A 461 7.95 -5.91 -14.65
C ASN A 461 7.67 -5.37 -16.07
N GLY A 462 7.81 -4.06 -16.24
CA GLY A 462 7.78 -3.40 -17.55
C GLY A 462 9.18 -3.41 -18.15
N TYR A 463 9.37 -4.12 -19.27
CA TYR A 463 10.68 -4.29 -19.89
C TYR A 463 10.68 -3.82 -21.35
N CYS A 464 11.85 -3.43 -21.86
CA CYS A 464 12.04 -3.09 -23.27
C CYS A 464 13.22 -3.89 -23.81
N ARG A 465 12.98 -4.70 -24.84
CA ARG A 465 14.02 -5.56 -25.45
C ARG A 465 15.07 -4.76 -26.21
N GLY A 466 14.65 -3.61 -26.77
CA GLY A 466 15.48 -2.70 -27.55
C GLY A 466 16.27 -1.70 -26.72
N ASP A 467 16.20 -1.75 -25.39
CA ASP A 467 16.91 -0.81 -24.52
C ASP A 467 18.43 -1.05 -24.59
N TRP A 468 19.08 -0.30 -25.47
CA TRP A 468 20.51 -0.41 -25.72
C TRP A 468 21.36 -0.02 -24.50
N LEU A 469 20.87 0.89 -23.65
CA LEU A 469 21.62 1.37 -22.49
C LEU A 469 21.77 0.23 -21.49
N LEU A 470 20.66 -0.45 -21.16
CA LEU A 470 20.70 -1.64 -20.32
C LEU A 470 21.39 -2.80 -21.03
N GLY A 471 21.13 -2.96 -22.33
CA GLY A 471 21.68 -4.04 -23.15
C GLY A 471 23.20 -4.02 -23.24
N PHE A 472 23.82 -2.85 -23.22
CA PHE A 472 25.27 -2.68 -23.27
C PHE A 472 25.84 -2.34 -21.90
N LEU A 473 25.53 -1.16 -21.33
CA LEU A 473 26.24 -0.60 -20.18
C LEU A 473 26.01 -1.41 -18.92
N TYR A 474 24.75 -1.80 -18.66
CA TYR A 474 24.47 -2.60 -17.47
C TYR A 474 25.01 -4.02 -17.59
N ARG A 475 24.87 -4.66 -18.76
CA ARG A 475 25.42 -6.00 -18.98
C ARG A 475 26.96 -6.02 -18.87
N SER A 476 27.64 -5.01 -19.39
CA SER A 476 29.11 -4.90 -19.29
C SER A 476 29.56 -4.60 -17.86
N SER A 477 28.83 -3.75 -17.12
CA SER A 477 29.21 -3.36 -15.76
C SER A 477 28.88 -4.40 -14.69
N ALA A 478 27.75 -5.12 -14.83
CA ALA A 478 27.22 -6.01 -13.80
C ALA A 478 27.52 -7.50 -14.04
N ALA A 479 28.08 -7.86 -15.21
CA ALA A 479 28.30 -9.26 -15.63
C ALA A 479 27.03 -10.16 -15.50
N GLN A 480 25.85 -9.55 -15.52
CA GLN A 480 24.56 -10.23 -15.40
C GLN A 480 24.00 -10.55 -16.79
N LEU A 481 23.82 -11.83 -17.06
CA LEU A 481 23.20 -12.33 -18.29
C LEU A 481 21.70 -12.01 -18.34
N SER A 482 21.03 -12.05 -17.18
CA SER A 482 19.59 -11.78 -17.05
C SER A 482 19.32 -10.43 -16.40
N VAL A 483 18.74 -9.49 -17.15
CA VAL A 483 18.41 -8.14 -16.70
C VAL A 483 16.90 -7.96 -16.79
N ALA A 484 16.24 -7.70 -15.66
CA ALA A 484 14.77 -7.63 -15.63
C ALA A 484 14.19 -6.56 -16.56
N GLY A 485 14.87 -5.41 -16.72
CA GLY A 485 14.44 -4.34 -17.63
C GLY A 485 14.55 -4.65 -19.12
N LEU A 486 15.19 -5.76 -19.52
CA LEU A 486 15.38 -6.16 -20.93
C LEU A 486 14.52 -7.33 -21.37
N GLN A 487 14.01 -8.13 -20.43
CA GLN A 487 13.38 -9.40 -20.73
C GLN A 487 12.39 -9.79 -19.64
N PRO A 488 11.42 -10.66 -19.95
CA PRO A 488 10.48 -11.13 -18.93
C PRO A 488 11.21 -11.94 -17.85
N VAL A 489 10.76 -11.79 -16.61
CA VAL A 489 11.15 -12.64 -15.49
C VAL A 489 10.40 -13.96 -15.61
N ALA A 490 11.11 -15.03 -15.95
CA ALA A 490 10.54 -16.36 -16.14
C ALA A 490 10.34 -17.06 -14.79
N ILE A 491 9.17 -16.86 -14.18
CA ILE A 491 8.78 -17.45 -12.90
C ILE A 491 7.33 -17.93 -12.97
N GLN A 492 7.06 -19.11 -12.40
CA GLN A 492 5.71 -19.68 -12.34
C GLN A 492 4.89 -19.09 -11.19
N ASN A 493 4.73 -17.77 -11.15
CA ASN A 493 3.95 -17.09 -10.14
C ASN A 493 2.99 -16.08 -10.77
N ARG A 494 1.69 -16.31 -10.60
CA ARG A 494 0.61 -15.48 -11.16
C ARG A 494 0.62 -14.01 -10.69
N ARG A 495 1.33 -13.70 -9.61
CA ARG A 495 1.48 -12.33 -9.09
C ARG A 495 2.52 -11.52 -9.87
N ILE A 496 3.41 -12.17 -10.61
CA ILE A 496 4.42 -11.48 -11.43
C ILE A 496 3.88 -11.31 -12.84
N ILE A 497 3.72 -10.05 -13.25
CA ILE A 497 3.16 -9.68 -14.55
C ILE A 497 4.26 -9.02 -15.36
N ASN A 498 4.64 -9.65 -16.47
CA ASN A 498 5.63 -9.10 -17.39
C ASN A 498 4.90 -8.33 -18.50
N VAL A 499 5.25 -7.06 -18.70
CA VAL A 499 4.68 -6.19 -19.75
C VAL A 499 5.80 -5.77 -20.70
N ASP A 500 5.67 -6.11 -21.97
CA ASP A 500 6.61 -5.70 -23.01
C ASP A 500 6.26 -4.28 -23.47
N LEU A 501 7.18 -3.33 -23.20
CA LEU A 501 7.04 -1.92 -23.53
C LEU A 501 7.80 -1.54 -24.80
N SER A 502 8.32 -2.50 -25.56
CA SER A 502 9.14 -2.25 -26.76
C SER A 502 8.40 -1.51 -27.88
N SER A 503 7.07 -1.44 -27.84
CA SER A 503 6.26 -0.63 -28.78
C SER A 503 6.17 0.86 -28.39
N VAL A 504 6.47 1.19 -27.13
CA VAL A 504 6.36 2.55 -26.56
C VAL A 504 7.74 3.14 -26.28
N VAL A 505 8.69 2.30 -25.84
CA VAL A 505 10.04 2.68 -25.42
C VAL A 505 11.04 2.20 -26.46
N ASN A 506 11.75 3.12 -27.12
CA ASN A 506 12.80 2.77 -28.10
C ASN A 506 14.21 2.81 -27.48
N GLY A 507 14.36 3.44 -26.32
CA GLY A 507 15.59 3.43 -25.53
C GLY A 507 15.35 3.90 -24.09
N HIS A 508 16.34 3.71 -23.22
CA HIS A 508 16.16 3.94 -21.78
C HIS A 508 15.63 5.33 -21.40
N LEU A 509 16.06 6.38 -22.11
CA LEU A 509 15.61 7.74 -21.83
C LEU A 509 14.12 7.98 -22.13
N ASP A 510 13.50 7.11 -22.93
CA ASP A 510 12.08 7.23 -23.29
C ASP A 510 11.15 6.85 -22.14
N TYR A 511 11.59 6.05 -21.15
CA TYR A 511 10.76 5.73 -19.97
C TYR A 511 10.22 6.99 -19.29
N MET A 512 11.06 8.02 -19.16
CA MET A 512 10.67 9.28 -18.55
C MET A 512 9.81 10.16 -19.46
N ARG A 513 10.00 10.05 -20.79
CA ARG A 513 9.29 10.86 -21.79
C ARG A 513 7.89 10.33 -22.10
N GLN A 514 7.75 9.01 -22.08
CA GLN A 514 6.53 8.27 -22.44
C GLN A 514 5.78 7.75 -21.21
N MET A 515 6.06 8.30 -20.02
CA MET A 515 5.49 7.79 -18.76
C MET A 515 3.96 7.69 -18.84
N ASP A 516 3.29 8.69 -19.40
CA ASP A 516 1.83 8.71 -19.57
C ASP A 516 1.32 7.45 -20.29
N THR A 517 1.91 7.13 -21.45
CA THR A 517 1.57 5.93 -22.24
C THR A 517 1.97 4.64 -21.51
N ILE A 518 3.11 4.64 -20.82
CA ILE A 518 3.60 3.48 -20.07
C ILE A 518 2.66 3.14 -18.93
N LEU A 519 2.22 4.13 -18.14
CA LEU A 519 1.29 3.93 -17.01
C LEU A 519 -0.01 3.26 -17.48
N VAL A 520 -0.56 3.70 -18.60
CA VAL A 520 -1.72 3.06 -19.24
C VAL A 520 -1.40 1.62 -19.66
N ALA A 521 -0.27 1.40 -20.32
CA ALA A 521 0.13 0.08 -20.80
C ALA A 521 0.36 -0.94 -19.66
N VAL A 522 0.84 -0.50 -18.50
CA VAL A 522 1.02 -1.36 -17.32
C VAL A 522 -0.23 -1.45 -16.43
N GLY A 523 -1.33 -0.79 -16.79
CA GLY A 523 -2.59 -0.82 -16.06
C GLY A 523 -2.60 -0.02 -14.76
N VAL A 524 -1.74 1.00 -14.65
CA VAL A 524 -1.75 1.95 -13.53
C VAL A 524 -2.77 3.06 -13.85
N PRO A 525 -3.67 3.43 -12.91
CA PRO A 525 -4.61 4.52 -13.12
C PRO A 525 -3.91 5.82 -13.48
N THR A 526 -4.44 6.52 -14.49
CA THR A 526 -3.93 7.81 -14.95
C THR A 526 -5.00 8.88 -14.85
N LYS A 527 -4.59 10.15 -14.74
CA LYS A 527 -5.52 11.28 -14.80
C LYS A 527 -6.16 11.30 -16.19
N GLU A 528 -7.48 11.43 -16.27
CA GLU A 528 -8.14 11.58 -17.56
C GLU A 528 -7.58 12.83 -18.27
N VAL A 529 -6.98 12.62 -19.43
CA VAL A 529 -6.62 13.70 -20.33
C VAL A 529 -7.85 13.99 -21.20
N PRO A 530 -8.38 15.24 -21.23
CA PRO A 530 -9.50 15.58 -22.10
C PRO A 530 -9.18 15.18 -23.55
N GLY A 531 -9.88 14.17 -24.08
CA GLY A 531 -9.72 13.66 -25.44
C GLY A 531 -9.19 12.22 -25.57
N ALA A 532 -8.82 11.54 -24.48
CA ALA A 532 -8.40 10.13 -24.52
C ALA A 532 -9.51 9.19 -24.02
N SER A 533 -10.63 9.09 -24.75
CA SER A 533 -11.58 7.99 -24.54
C SER A 533 -11.01 6.72 -25.17
N PHE A 534 -10.27 5.92 -24.39
CA PHE A 534 -10.00 4.54 -24.78
C PHE A 534 -11.19 3.70 -24.33
N ALA A 535 -11.96 3.22 -25.31
CA ALA A 535 -12.91 2.14 -25.07
C ALA A 535 -12.11 0.93 -24.60
N LEU A 536 -12.13 0.66 -23.30
CA LEU A 536 -11.78 -0.66 -22.79
C LEU A 536 -12.73 -1.64 -23.48
N HIS A 537 -12.20 -2.43 -24.41
CA HIS A 537 -12.91 -3.59 -24.91
C HIS A 537 -13.22 -4.45 -23.69
N GLN A 538 -14.50 -4.55 -23.33
CA GLN A 538 -15.03 -5.53 -22.41
C GLN A 538 -14.52 -6.90 -22.86
N ALA A 539 -13.50 -7.42 -22.19
CA ALA A 539 -13.20 -8.85 -22.21
C ALA A 539 -14.21 -9.53 -21.27
N CYS A 540 -15.45 -9.62 -21.72
CA CYS A 540 -16.47 -10.50 -21.15
C CYS A 540 -17.43 -10.85 -22.28
N ASN A 541 -17.10 -11.93 -23.00
CA ASN A 541 -18.04 -12.84 -23.68
C ASN A 541 -17.25 -13.88 -24.46
N SER A 542 -17.00 -15.03 -23.84
CA SER A 542 -16.86 -16.30 -24.55
C SER A 542 -16.80 -17.45 -23.55
N CYS A 543 -17.97 -17.80 -23.01
CA CYS A 543 -18.30 -19.13 -22.52
C CYS A 543 -19.78 -19.37 -22.80
N GLU A 544 -20.12 -19.72 -24.05
CA GLU A 544 -21.37 -20.41 -24.41
C GLU A 544 -21.22 -20.94 -25.85
N GLY A 545 -21.38 -22.26 -26.03
CA GLY A 545 -21.66 -22.91 -27.32
C GLY A 545 -20.53 -23.74 -27.96
N ASP A 546 -20.18 -24.89 -27.37
CA ASP A 546 -20.46 -26.24 -27.92
C ASP A 546 -19.86 -27.35 -27.03
#